data_AF-A0A3P7NL56-F1
#
_entry.id   AF-A0A3P7NL56-F1
#
_cell.length_a   1.000
_cell.length_b   1.000
_cell.length_c   1.000
_cell.angle_alpha   90.00
_cell.angle_beta   90.00
_cell.angle_gamma   90.00
#
_symmetry.space_group_name_H-M   'P 1'
#
loop_
_entity.id
_entity.type
_entity.pdbx_description
1 polymer ?
#
loop_
_entity_poly.entity_id
_entity_poly.type
_entity_poly.pdbx_seq_one_letter_code
_entity_poly.pdbx_strand_id
1 'polypeptide(L)'
;MSKKKQPELCAMLNNMKWLYLWYEKLNEWEKALEAYMTDPEPLSDEMIGHQMRCLEALGRWGELNERARTVKKKDQKVAVMAARGAWAVGEWQAMEDYVNQVNENTQDGAMLRAVLAVKRDQYDVAMNYIDKVRDMYDSELTAMASESYERAYGAMVCVQQLAELEEAMEFK
;
A
#
# COMPACT_ATOMS: atom_id res chain seq x y z
N MET A 1 -38.47 28.37 9.88
CA MET A 1 -37.32 27.81 10.64
C MET A 1 -36.69 26.67 9.85
N SER A 2 -35.77 26.90 8.90
CA SER A 2 -34.94 25.82 8.31
C SER A 2 -33.88 26.35 7.32
N LYS A 3 -32.95 27.21 7.78
CA LYS A 3 -31.76 27.58 6.95
C LYS A 3 -30.47 27.80 7.76
N LYS A 4 -30.44 27.53 9.08
CA LYS A 4 -29.25 27.72 9.94
C LYS A 4 -28.43 26.46 10.22
N LYS A 5 -28.92 25.25 9.89
CA LYS A 5 -28.24 23.97 10.21
C LYS A 5 -27.16 23.52 9.23
N GLN A 6 -27.11 24.07 8.01
CA GLN A 6 -26.15 23.66 6.97
C GLN A 6 -24.67 24.00 7.28
N PRO A 7 -24.32 25.20 7.79
CA PRO A 7 -22.91 25.51 8.07
C PRO A 7 -22.36 24.77 9.29
N GLU A 8 -23.18 24.47 10.31
CA GLU A 8 -22.78 23.67 11.46
C GLU A 8 -22.51 22.21 11.08
N LEU A 9 -23.33 21.63 10.19
CA LEU A 9 -23.09 20.27 9.67
C LEU A 9 -21.78 20.18 8.89
N CYS A 10 -21.51 21.15 7.99
CA CYS A 10 -20.23 21.22 7.26
C CYS A 10 -19.02 21.40 8.18
N ALA A 11 -19.15 22.21 9.24
CA ALA A 11 -18.08 22.40 10.21
C ALA A 11 -17.81 21.13 11.04
N MET A 12 -18.85 20.42 11.47
CA MET A 12 -18.70 19.13 12.14
C MET A 12 -18.16 18.03 11.22
N LEU A 13 -18.61 17.99 9.96
CA LEU A 13 -18.10 17.06 8.94
C LEU A 13 -16.62 17.33 8.65
N ASN A 14 -16.21 18.60 8.50
CA ASN A 14 -14.80 18.95 8.38
C ASN A 14 -13.99 18.53 9.63
N ASN A 15 -14.56 18.69 10.82
CA ASN A 15 -13.91 18.25 12.07
C ASN A 15 -13.76 16.72 12.13
N MET A 16 -14.74 15.96 11.62
CA MET A 16 -14.65 14.50 11.47
C MET A 16 -13.59 14.09 10.44
N LYS A 17 -13.47 14.79 9.31
CA LYS A 17 -12.41 14.51 8.32
C LYS A 17 -11.01 14.67 8.88
N TRP A 18 -10.79 15.70 9.68
CA TRP A 18 -9.51 15.89 10.37
C TRP A 18 -9.24 14.82 11.42
N LEU A 19 -10.28 14.32 12.09
CA LEU A 19 -10.14 13.35 13.16
C LEU A 19 -9.56 12.02 12.67
N TYR A 20 -10.13 11.41 11.63
CA TYR A 20 -9.63 10.13 11.14
C TYR A 20 -8.24 10.24 10.49
N LEU A 21 -7.93 11.35 9.80
CA LEU A 21 -6.60 11.59 9.21
C LEU A 21 -5.54 11.78 10.30
N TRP A 22 -5.94 12.33 11.44
CA TRP A 22 -5.05 12.49 12.58
C TRP A 22 -4.74 11.15 13.24
N TYR A 23 -5.74 10.29 13.44
CA TYR A 23 -5.51 8.92 13.90
C TYR A 23 -4.58 8.14 12.97
N GLU A 24 -4.77 8.29 11.66
CA GLU A 24 -3.90 7.67 10.65
C GLU A 24 -2.43 8.12 10.82
N LYS A 25 -2.18 9.43 11.01
CA LYS A 25 -0.83 9.97 11.23
C LYS A 25 -0.19 9.55 12.54
N LEU A 26 -0.98 9.19 13.54
CA LEU A 26 -0.51 8.68 14.83
C LEU A 26 -0.31 7.17 14.84
N ASN A 27 -0.53 6.48 13.72
CA ASN A 27 -0.54 5.02 13.62
C ASN A 27 -1.64 4.35 14.49
N GLU A 28 -2.72 5.08 14.80
CA GLU A 28 -3.89 4.59 15.53
C GLU A 28 -4.89 3.97 14.55
N TRP A 29 -4.46 2.92 13.85
CA TRP A 29 -5.13 2.38 12.67
C TRP A 29 -6.55 1.86 12.92
N GLU A 30 -6.81 1.26 14.09
CA GLU A 30 -8.15 0.75 14.43
C GLU A 30 -9.16 1.90 14.58
N LYS A 31 -8.80 2.96 15.30
CA LYS A 31 -9.64 4.14 15.50
C LYS A 31 -9.86 4.88 14.19
N ALA A 32 -8.81 4.99 13.37
CA ALA A 32 -8.91 5.56 12.03
C ALA A 32 -9.93 4.79 11.18
N LEU A 33 -9.79 3.46 11.11
CA LEU A 33 -10.67 2.59 10.33
C LEU A 33 -12.13 2.67 10.78
N GLU A 34 -12.38 2.61 12.09
CA GLU A 34 -13.72 2.75 12.67
C GLU A 34 -14.35 4.10 12.26
N ALA A 35 -13.59 5.18 12.38
CA ALA A 35 -14.05 6.51 11.99
C ALA A 35 -14.33 6.60 10.47
N TYR A 36 -13.50 6.00 9.62
CA TYR A 36 -13.74 5.92 8.18
C TYR A 36 -14.96 5.09 7.80
N MET A 37 -15.30 4.05 8.58
CA MET A 37 -16.46 3.20 8.33
C MET A 37 -17.78 3.81 8.82
N THR A 38 -17.70 4.66 9.85
CA THR A 38 -18.86 5.31 10.47
C THR A 38 -19.28 6.57 9.71
N ASP A 39 -18.44 7.08 8.82
CA ASP A 39 -18.74 8.27 8.01
C ASP A 39 -19.98 8.02 7.11
N PRO A 40 -21.05 8.82 7.25
CA PRO A 40 -22.26 8.67 6.45
C PRO A 40 -22.11 9.21 5.01
N GLU A 41 -20.99 9.87 4.67
CA GLU A 41 -20.73 10.34 3.32
C GLU A 41 -20.59 9.17 2.33
N PRO A 42 -21.04 9.34 1.07
CA PRO A 42 -20.86 8.32 0.04
C PRO A 42 -19.37 8.02 -0.15
N LEU A 43 -19.03 6.73 -0.10
CA LEU A 43 -17.66 6.22 -0.25
C LEU A 43 -17.03 6.70 -1.55
N SER A 44 -16.19 7.74 -1.44
CA SER A 44 -15.31 8.15 -2.52
C SER A 44 -14.18 7.13 -2.69
N ASP A 45 -13.60 7.04 -3.88
CA ASP A 45 -12.42 6.19 -4.13
C ASP A 45 -11.25 6.58 -3.20
N GLU A 46 -11.14 7.86 -2.82
CA GLU A 46 -10.13 8.36 -1.86
C GLU A 46 -10.36 7.81 -0.46
N MET A 47 -11.60 7.85 0.06
CA MET A 47 -11.95 7.29 1.37
C MET A 47 -11.69 5.78 1.42
N ILE A 48 -12.02 5.07 0.34
CA ILE A 48 -11.72 3.64 0.24
C ILE A 48 -10.20 3.41 0.29
N GLY A 49 -9.41 4.24 -0.39
CA GLY A 49 -7.95 4.19 -0.32
C GLY A 49 -7.39 4.35 1.10
N HIS A 50 -7.97 5.25 1.92
CA HIS A 50 -7.57 5.39 3.32
C HIS A 50 -7.97 4.16 4.17
N GLN A 51 -9.17 3.61 3.96
CA GLN A 51 -9.60 2.37 4.61
C GLN A 51 -8.64 1.22 4.27
N MET A 52 -8.25 1.09 3.00
CA MET A 52 -7.28 0.09 2.56
C MET A 52 -5.92 0.27 3.25
N ARG A 53 -5.45 1.51 3.43
CA ARG A 53 -4.19 1.78 4.15
C ARG A 53 -4.25 1.31 5.59
N CYS A 54 -5.35 1.57 6.28
CA CYS A 54 -5.56 1.10 7.65
C CYS A 54 -5.62 -0.44 7.71
N LEU A 55 -6.33 -1.07 6.77
CA LEU A 55 -6.44 -2.54 6.70
C LEU A 55 -5.07 -3.20 6.43
N GLU A 56 -4.24 -2.58 5.59
CA GLU A 56 -2.88 -3.03 5.30
C GLU A 56 -2.00 -2.96 6.55
N ALA A 57 -2.01 -1.83 7.25
CA ALA A 57 -1.26 -1.64 8.48
C ALA A 57 -1.70 -2.61 9.60
N LEU A 58 -2.97 -2.99 9.63
CA LEU A 58 -3.53 -3.98 10.56
C LEU A 58 -3.32 -5.43 10.12
N GLY A 59 -2.81 -5.68 8.91
CA GLY A 59 -2.64 -7.03 8.35
C GLY A 59 -3.97 -7.75 8.03
N ARG A 60 -5.08 -7.02 7.87
CA ARG A 60 -6.40 -7.58 7.58
C ARG A 60 -6.59 -7.79 6.07
N TRP A 61 -5.81 -8.71 5.50
CA TRP A 61 -5.68 -8.89 4.05
C TRP A 61 -6.96 -9.32 3.34
N GLY A 62 -7.80 -10.14 3.97
CA GLY A 62 -9.10 -10.56 3.41
C GLY A 62 -10.03 -9.36 3.19
N GLU A 63 -10.24 -8.56 4.24
CA GLU A 63 -11.04 -7.34 4.19
C GLU A 63 -10.45 -6.33 3.18
N LEU A 64 -9.11 -6.19 3.15
CA LEU A 64 -8.44 -5.32 2.18
C LEU A 64 -8.72 -5.74 0.74
N ASN A 65 -8.62 -7.04 0.45
CA ASN A 65 -8.83 -7.57 -0.90
C ASN A 65 -10.28 -7.39 -1.36
N GLU A 66 -11.25 -7.61 -0.46
CA GLU A 66 -12.66 -7.31 -0.73
C GLU A 66 -12.85 -5.81 -1.04
N ARG A 67 -12.24 -4.94 -0.23
CA ARG A 67 -12.33 -3.50 -0.41
C ARG A 67 -11.71 -3.03 -1.73
N ALA A 68 -10.56 -3.59 -2.11
CA ALA A 68 -9.85 -3.28 -3.34
C ALA A 68 -10.71 -3.53 -4.59
N ARG A 69 -11.58 -4.56 -4.57
CA ARG A 69 -12.50 -4.86 -5.68
C ARG A 69 -13.58 -3.80 -5.87
N THR A 70 -13.93 -3.05 -4.82
CA THR A 70 -14.96 -2.01 -4.89
C THR A 70 -14.47 -0.71 -5.53
N VAL A 71 -13.16 -0.49 -5.57
CA VAL A 71 -12.55 0.72 -6.15
C VAL A 71 -12.65 0.70 -7.67
N LYS A 72 -13.33 1.71 -8.23
CA LYS A 72 -13.53 1.84 -9.68
C LYS A 72 -12.27 2.35 -10.39
N LYS A 73 -11.65 3.40 -9.86
CA LYS A 73 -10.42 3.96 -10.40
C LYS A 73 -9.30 3.80 -9.37
N LYS A 74 -8.39 2.87 -9.66
CA LYS A 74 -7.23 2.62 -8.80
C LYS A 74 -6.13 3.59 -9.20
N ASP A 75 -5.73 4.45 -8.28
CA ASP A 75 -4.47 5.17 -8.42
C ASP A 75 -3.29 4.22 -8.14
N GLN A 76 -2.06 4.72 -8.28
CA GLN A 76 -0.86 3.91 -8.08
C GLN A 76 -0.79 3.31 -6.67
N LYS A 77 -1.16 4.07 -5.63
CA LYS A 77 -1.08 3.62 -4.24
C LYS A 77 -2.11 2.52 -3.96
N VAL A 78 -3.34 2.71 -4.44
CA VAL A 78 -4.42 1.73 -4.30
C VAL A 78 -4.12 0.46 -5.09
N ALA A 79 -3.57 0.57 -6.31
CA ALA A 79 -3.17 -0.59 -7.10
C ALA A 79 -2.09 -1.42 -6.39
N VAL A 80 -1.10 -0.76 -5.78
CA VAL A 80 -0.05 -1.43 -4.99
C VAL A 80 -0.63 -2.13 -3.76
N MET A 81 -1.48 -1.45 -2.97
CA MET A 81 -2.14 -2.07 -1.81
C MET A 81 -3.02 -3.26 -2.22
N ALA A 82 -3.75 -3.12 -3.33
CA ALA A 82 -4.57 -4.20 -3.87
C ALA A 82 -3.73 -5.41 -4.30
N ALA A 83 -2.58 -5.19 -4.95
CA ALA A 83 -1.65 -6.25 -5.33
C ALA A 83 -1.08 -6.97 -4.09
N ARG A 84 -0.65 -6.23 -3.06
CA ARG A 84 -0.18 -6.83 -1.80
C ARG A 84 -1.29 -7.61 -1.08
N GLY A 85 -2.51 -7.08 -1.06
CA GLY A 85 -3.69 -7.78 -0.54
C GLY A 85 -3.95 -9.11 -1.25
N ALA A 86 -4.00 -9.08 -2.59
CA ALA A 86 -4.21 -10.26 -3.41
C ALA A 86 -3.07 -11.30 -3.21
N TRP A 87 -1.82 -10.84 -3.12
CA TRP A 87 -0.68 -11.68 -2.81
C TRP A 87 -0.84 -12.38 -1.45
N ALA A 88 -1.17 -11.62 -0.41
CA ALA A 88 -1.30 -12.13 0.96
C ALA A 88 -2.41 -13.18 1.13
N VAL A 89 -3.49 -13.09 0.34
CA VAL A 89 -4.57 -14.10 0.34
C VAL A 89 -4.34 -15.25 -0.66
N GLY A 90 -3.28 -15.19 -1.47
CA GLY A 90 -2.96 -16.22 -2.47
C GLY A 90 -3.74 -16.12 -3.79
N GLU A 91 -4.41 -15.00 -4.06
CA GLU A 91 -5.11 -14.75 -5.33
C GLU A 91 -4.14 -14.21 -6.40
N TRP A 92 -3.27 -15.09 -6.91
CA TRP A 92 -2.20 -14.74 -7.84
C TRP A 92 -2.66 -14.06 -9.14
N GLN A 93 -3.83 -14.45 -9.68
CA GLN A 93 -4.35 -13.81 -10.90
C GLN A 93 -4.77 -12.36 -10.65
N ALA A 94 -5.46 -12.10 -9.54
CA ALA A 94 -5.85 -10.76 -9.15
C ALA A 94 -4.62 -9.89 -8.85
N MET A 95 -3.60 -10.48 -8.21
CA MET A 95 -2.31 -9.80 -7.99
C MET A 95 -1.70 -9.33 -9.32
N GLU A 96 -1.63 -10.20 -10.34
CA GLU A 96 -1.10 -9.82 -11.65
C GLU A 96 -1.90 -8.68 -12.30
N ASP A 97 -3.23 -8.74 -12.27
CA ASP A 97 -4.10 -7.70 -12.83
C ASP A 97 -3.86 -6.33 -12.16
N TYR A 98 -3.61 -6.32 -10.85
CA TYR A 98 -3.26 -5.10 -10.12
C TYR A 98 -1.83 -4.64 -10.42
N VAL A 99 -0.85 -5.55 -10.46
CA VAL A 99 0.55 -5.20 -10.78
C VAL A 99 0.68 -4.59 -12.17
N ASN A 100 -0.11 -5.05 -13.14
CA ASN A 100 -0.16 -4.48 -14.50
C ASN A 100 -0.62 -3.01 -14.52
N GLN A 101 -1.33 -2.55 -13.49
CA GLN A 101 -1.74 -1.14 -13.32
C GLN A 101 -0.68 -0.29 -12.59
N VAL A 102 0.25 -0.94 -11.89
CA VAL A 102 1.35 -0.27 -11.18
C VAL A 102 2.49 0.03 -12.16
N ASN A 103 2.99 1.26 -12.10
CA ASN A 103 4.16 1.70 -12.87
C ASN A 103 5.37 0.84 -12.52
N GLU A 104 5.94 0.15 -13.50
CA GLU A 104 7.09 -0.73 -13.35
C GLU A 104 8.39 -0.03 -12.94
N ASN A 105 8.44 1.31 -13.01
CA ASN A 105 9.59 2.13 -12.67
C ASN A 105 9.52 2.69 -11.24
N THR A 106 8.59 2.19 -10.43
CA THR A 106 8.59 2.43 -8.97
C THR A 106 9.15 1.21 -8.25
N GLN A 107 9.66 1.42 -7.02
CA GLN A 107 10.16 0.36 -6.15
C GLN A 107 9.12 -0.75 -5.97
N ASP A 108 7.90 -0.38 -5.55
CA ASP A 108 6.78 -1.33 -5.40
C ASP A 108 6.46 -2.05 -6.72
N GLY A 109 6.45 -1.34 -7.85
CA GLY A 109 6.10 -1.90 -9.15
C GLY A 109 7.09 -2.94 -9.65
N ALA A 110 8.39 -2.71 -9.44
CA ALA A 110 9.43 -3.68 -9.77
C ALA A 110 9.47 -4.84 -8.76
N MET A 111 9.35 -4.56 -7.46
CA MET A 111 9.32 -5.58 -6.39
C MET A 111 8.17 -6.57 -6.59
N LEU A 112 6.95 -6.09 -6.83
CA LEU A 112 5.79 -6.97 -7.05
C LEU A 112 5.93 -7.81 -8.32
N ARG A 113 6.60 -7.30 -9.36
CA ARG A 113 6.92 -8.07 -10.58
C ARG A 113 7.99 -9.13 -10.32
N ALA A 114 8.99 -8.84 -9.50
CA ALA A 114 9.96 -9.84 -9.06
C ALA A 114 9.25 -11.01 -8.37
N VAL A 115 8.34 -10.73 -7.43
CA VAL A 115 7.54 -11.76 -6.74
C VAL A 115 6.73 -12.62 -7.72
N LEU A 116 6.06 -12.00 -8.70
CA LEU A 116 5.32 -12.74 -9.73
C LEU A 116 6.23 -13.59 -10.61
N ALA A 117 7.43 -13.10 -10.95
CA ALA A 117 8.41 -13.85 -11.73
C ALA A 117 8.93 -15.07 -10.95
N VAL A 118 9.24 -14.92 -9.66
CA VAL A 118 9.62 -16.04 -8.77
C VAL A 118 8.49 -17.06 -8.67
N LYS A 119 7.23 -16.62 -8.60
CA LYS A 119 6.07 -17.52 -8.55
C LYS A 119 5.90 -18.35 -9.84
N ARG A 120 6.41 -17.84 -10.96
CA ARG A 120 6.38 -18.47 -12.30
C ARG A 120 7.66 -19.22 -12.63
N ASP A 121 8.59 -19.31 -11.68
CA ASP A 121 9.91 -19.92 -11.85
C ASP A 121 10.72 -19.26 -13.01
N GLN A 122 10.50 -17.96 -13.24
CA GLN A 122 11.23 -17.13 -14.21
C GLN A 122 12.35 -16.37 -13.50
N TYR A 123 13.36 -17.10 -13.03
CA TYR A 123 14.39 -16.55 -12.13
C TYR A 123 15.25 -15.47 -12.77
N ASP A 124 15.59 -15.59 -14.06
CA ASP A 124 16.34 -14.54 -14.77
C ASP A 124 15.56 -13.21 -14.81
N VAL A 125 14.23 -13.29 -14.99
CA VAL A 125 13.35 -12.12 -14.99
C VAL A 125 13.21 -11.56 -13.58
N ALA A 126 13.10 -12.42 -12.57
CA ALA A 126 13.04 -12.01 -11.18
C ALA A 126 14.31 -11.25 -10.77
N MET A 127 15.49 -11.77 -11.12
CA MET A 127 16.78 -11.15 -10.82
C MET A 127 16.90 -9.76 -11.44
N ASN A 128 16.51 -9.60 -12.71
CA ASN A 128 16.50 -8.28 -13.36
C ASN A 128 15.64 -7.25 -12.62
N TYR A 129 14.49 -7.66 -12.07
CA TYR A 129 13.66 -6.75 -11.26
C TYR A 129 14.24 -6.52 -9.87
N ILE A 130 14.86 -7.52 -9.24
CA ILE A 130 15.52 -7.37 -7.94
C ILE A 130 16.67 -6.36 -8.04
N ASP A 131 17.52 -6.51 -9.04
CA ASP A 131 18.63 -5.58 -9.29
C ASP A 131 18.11 -4.17 -9.60
N LYS A 132 17.02 -4.05 -10.38
CA LYS A 132 16.37 -2.76 -10.62
C LYS A 132 15.89 -2.09 -9.33
N VAL A 133 15.34 -2.86 -8.38
CA VAL A 133 14.91 -2.32 -7.07
C VAL A 133 16.11 -1.91 -6.22
N ARG A 134 17.20 -2.68 -6.24
CA ARG A 134 18.46 -2.32 -5.56
C ARG A 134 19.03 -1.02 -6.09
N ASP A 135 19.13 -0.85 -7.40
CA ASP A 135 19.63 0.38 -8.02
C ASP A 135 18.83 1.62 -7.56
N MET A 136 17.51 1.47 -7.40
CA MET A 136 16.65 2.55 -6.87
C MET A 136 16.97 2.84 -5.40
N TYR A 137 17.08 1.82 -4.54
CA TYR A 137 17.38 2.00 -3.12
C TYR A 137 18.81 2.46 -2.84
N ASP A 138 19.80 2.10 -3.67
CA ASP A 138 21.19 2.55 -3.51
C ASP A 138 21.30 4.07 -3.54
N SER A 139 20.55 4.72 -4.43
CA SER A 139 20.49 6.18 -4.52
C SER A 139 19.88 6.82 -3.28
N GLU A 140 18.85 6.18 -2.71
CA GLU A 140 18.11 6.64 -1.54
C GLU A 140 18.88 6.40 -0.24
N LEU A 141 19.49 5.22 -0.08
CA LEU A 141 20.30 4.84 1.07
C LEU A 141 21.54 5.70 1.18
N THR A 142 22.22 5.99 0.07
CA THR A 142 23.40 6.88 0.05
C THR A 142 23.04 8.27 0.59
N ALA A 143 21.87 8.79 0.26
CA ALA A 143 21.40 10.07 0.78
C ALA A 143 20.96 9.99 2.26
N MET A 144 20.06 9.06 2.60
CA MET A 144 19.44 9.01 3.92
C MET A 144 20.35 8.51 5.04
N ALA A 145 21.21 7.54 4.76
CA ALA A 145 22.12 6.97 5.76
C ALA A 145 23.15 8.00 6.26
N SER A 146 23.44 9.02 5.44
CA SER A 146 24.31 10.15 5.84
C SER A 146 23.65 11.06 6.89
N GLU A 147 22.31 11.09 6.94
CA GLU A 147 21.55 11.94 7.86
C GLU A 147 21.17 11.22 9.16
N SER A 148 20.53 10.05 9.06
CA SER A 148 20.22 9.21 10.21
C SER A 148 19.84 7.78 9.83
N TYR A 149 20.18 6.83 10.69
CA TYR A 149 19.78 5.44 10.52
C TYR A 149 18.25 5.26 10.51
N GLU A 150 17.53 5.99 11.37
CA GLU A 150 16.06 5.89 11.47
C GLU A 150 15.36 6.21 10.14
N ARG A 151 15.90 7.15 9.35
CA ARG A 151 15.37 7.49 8.02
C ARG A 151 15.67 6.40 6.98
N ALA A 152 16.87 5.83 7.04
CA ALA A 152 17.29 4.75 6.14
C ALA A 152 16.64 3.39 6.46
N TYR A 153 16.09 3.21 7.66
CA TYR A 153 15.59 1.92 8.14
C TYR A 153 14.55 1.28 7.20
N GLY A 154 13.60 2.07 6.67
CA GLY A 154 12.59 1.55 5.75
C GLY A 154 13.19 0.97 4.47
N ALA A 155 14.18 1.64 3.90
CA ALA A 155 14.90 1.15 2.72
C ALA A 155 15.73 -0.10 3.04
N MET A 156 16.38 -0.16 4.21
CA MET A 156 17.13 -1.34 4.65
C MET A 156 16.24 -2.58 4.78
N VAL A 157 15.01 -2.43 5.31
CA VAL A 157 14.04 -3.54 5.38
C VAL A 157 13.67 -4.04 3.98
N CYS A 158 13.51 -3.13 3.01
CA CYS A 158 13.21 -3.52 1.63
C CYS A 158 14.39 -4.28 1.00
N VAL A 159 15.64 -3.84 1.22
CA VAL A 159 16.83 -4.56 0.75
C VAL A 159 16.92 -5.96 1.38
N GLN A 160 16.59 -6.11 2.67
CA GLN A 160 16.50 -7.43 3.29
C GLN A 160 15.46 -8.30 2.59
N GLN A 161 14.27 -7.78 2.31
CA GLN A 161 13.22 -8.54 1.60
C GLN A 161 13.66 -9.01 0.21
N LEU A 162 14.49 -8.25 -0.49
CA LEU A 162 15.08 -8.66 -1.77
C LEU A 162 16.04 -9.84 -1.58
N ALA A 163 16.89 -9.80 -0.56
CA ALA A 163 17.79 -10.91 -0.24
C ALA A 163 17.01 -12.19 0.12
N GLU A 164 15.95 -12.08 0.93
CA GLU A 164 15.07 -13.22 1.25
C GLU A 164 14.40 -13.79 -0.01
N LEU A 165 14.05 -12.93 -0.98
CA LEU A 165 13.47 -13.37 -2.24
C LEU A 165 14.49 -14.14 -3.09
N GLU A 166 15.76 -13.76 -3.06
CA GLU A 166 16.86 -14.50 -3.71
C GLU A 166 17.10 -15.85 -3.08
N GLU A 167 17.21 -15.91 -1.76
CA GLU A 167 17.36 -17.17 -1.04
C GLU A 167 16.19 -18.12 -1.38
N ALA A 168 14.95 -17.60 -1.43
CA ALA A 168 13.79 -18.39 -1.84
C ALA A 168 13.86 -18.94 -3.28
N MET A 169 14.65 -18.32 -4.18
CA MET A 169 14.92 -18.88 -5.51
C MET A 169 15.96 -20.00 -5.46
N GLU A 170 16.96 -19.91 -4.58
CA GLU A 170 18.04 -20.91 -4.44
C GLU A 170 17.59 -22.21 -3.76
N PHE A 171 16.62 -22.14 -2.84
CA PHE A 171 16.13 -23.28 -2.07
C PHE A 171 15.05 -24.12 -2.79
N LYS A 172 14.70 -23.81 -4.03
CA LYS A 172 13.70 -24.53 -4.84
C LYS A 172 14.28 -25.68 -5.67
#